data_AF-A0A7L1UE27-F1
#
_entry.id   AF-A0A7L1UE27-F1
#
_cell.length_a   1.000
_cell.length_b   1.000
_cell.length_c   1.000
_cell.angle_alpha   90.00
_cell.angle_beta   90.00
_cell.angle_gamma   90.00
#
_symmetry.space_group_name_H-M   'P 1'
#
loop_
_entity.id
_entity.type
_entity.pdbx_description
1 polymer ?
#
loop_
_entity_poly.entity_id
_entity_poly.type
_entity_poly.pdbx_seq_one_letter_code
_entity_poly.pdbx_strand_id
1 'polypeptide(L)'
;EGLAPGRGIKCSLCTKILKKIQALAGDDPDEAAVAAALQKACRKLGRTVGKVCQRLVKKYQDQISEGLQNGDMPQDICTAMGICQS
;
A
#
# COMPACT_ATOMS: atom_id res chain seq x y z
N GLU A 1 17.19 0.40 25.45
CA GLU A 1 17.44 0.55 23.99
C GLU A 1 16.15 0.89 23.25
N GLY A 2 16.22 1.75 22.24
CA GLY A 2 15.07 2.29 21.51
C GLY A 2 14.43 1.28 20.57
N LEU A 3 13.33 0.66 20.99
CA LEU A 3 12.48 -0.08 20.08
C LEU A 3 11.70 0.94 19.24
N ALA A 4 11.98 1.02 17.94
CA ALA A 4 11.09 1.65 16.97
C ALA A 4 10.24 0.55 16.29
N PRO A 5 9.18 0.02 16.93
CA PRO A 5 8.33 -1.03 16.36
C PRO A 5 7.53 -0.56 15.13
N GLY A 6 7.63 0.71 14.73
CA GLY A 6 6.83 1.27 13.64
C GLY A 6 7.23 0.85 12.22
N ARG A 7 8.47 0.40 11.98
CA ARG A 7 8.98 0.24 10.60
C ARG A 7 8.57 -1.09 9.95
N GLY A 8 8.71 -2.20 10.66
CA GLY A 8 8.22 -3.51 10.20
C GLY A 8 6.69 -3.55 10.06
N ILE A 9 5.98 -2.86 10.94
CA ILE A 9 4.51 -2.73 10.88
C ILE A 9 4.07 -1.98 9.61
N LYS A 10 4.76 -0.89 9.23
CA LYS A 10 4.47 -0.14 8.00
C LYS A 10 4.70 -0.99 6.75
N CYS A 11 5.78 -1.76 6.71
CA CYS A 11 6.09 -2.67 5.61
C CYS A 11 5.05 -3.80 5.48
N SER A 12 4.69 -4.44 6.60
CA SER A 12 3.67 -5.50 6.62
C SER A 12 2.27 -4.97 6.24
N LEU A 13 1.96 -3.73 6.63
CA LEU A 13 0.74 -3.04 6.22
C LEU A 13 0.73 -2.79 4.72
N CYS A 14 1.80 -2.21 4.18
CA CYS A 14 1.90 -1.90 2.77
C CYS A 14 1.77 -3.16 1.90
N THR A 15 2.52 -4.21 2.20
CA THR A 15 2.47 -5.48 1.45
C THR A 15 1.10 -6.14 1.52
N LYS A 16 0.44 -6.13 2.70
CA LYS A 16 -0.93 -6.63 2.84
C LYS A 16 -1.93 -5.82 2.03
N ILE A 17 -1.80 -4.49 2.04
CA ILE A 17 -2.68 -3.58 1.30
C ILE A 17 -2.53 -3.85 -0.20
N LEU A 18 -1.31 -3.91 -0.72
CA LEU A 18 -1.01 -4.19 -2.12
C LEU A 18 -1.50 -5.56 -2.57
N LYS A 19 -1.23 -6.63 -1.80
CA LYS A 19 -1.82 -7.95 -2.09
C LYS A 19 -3.34 -7.91 -2.14
N LYS A 20 -3.98 -7.14 -1.24
CA LYS A 20 -5.43 -6.99 -1.23
C LYS A 20 -5.92 -6.28 -2.48
N ILE A 21 -5.20 -5.26 -2.93
CA ILE A 21 -5.55 -4.47 -4.12
C ILE A 21 -5.39 -5.34 -5.35
N GLN A 22 -4.25 -5.99 -5.54
CA GLN A 22 -4.02 -6.91 -6.67
C GLN A 22 -5.12 -7.99 -6.73
N ALA A 23 -5.50 -8.56 -5.59
CA ALA A 23 -6.61 -9.53 -5.52
C ALA A 23 -8.01 -8.94 -5.78
N LEU A 24 -8.23 -7.65 -5.53
CA LEU A 24 -9.53 -6.98 -5.73
C LEU A 24 -9.66 -6.34 -7.10
N ALA A 25 -8.55 -5.87 -7.65
CA ALA A 25 -8.47 -5.01 -8.80
C ALA A 25 -7.97 -5.76 -10.04
N GLY A 26 -7.38 -6.95 -9.87
CA GLY A 26 -6.94 -7.84 -10.95
C GLY A 26 -5.48 -7.65 -11.34
N ASP A 27 -5.09 -8.32 -12.42
CA ASP A 27 -3.74 -8.23 -13.01
C ASP A 27 -3.43 -6.81 -13.53
N ASP A 28 -4.44 -6.07 -13.99
CA ASP A 28 -4.26 -4.74 -14.60
C ASP A 28 -5.30 -3.75 -14.05
N PRO A 29 -5.09 -3.21 -12.84
CA PRO A 29 -6.07 -2.37 -12.21
C PRO A 29 -5.95 -0.89 -12.60
N ASP A 30 -7.06 -0.27 -12.97
CA ASP A 30 -7.14 1.18 -13.17
C ASP A 30 -6.83 1.96 -11.89
N GLU A 31 -6.35 3.19 -12.04
CA GLU A 31 -6.06 4.11 -10.95
C GLU A 31 -7.25 4.25 -9.97
N ALA A 32 -8.48 4.31 -10.52
CA ALA A 32 -9.71 4.39 -9.71
C ALA A 32 -9.97 3.11 -8.90
N ALA A 33 -9.69 1.92 -9.47
CA ALA A 33 -9.85 0.65 -8.78
C ALA A 33 -8.84 0.50 -7.64
N VAL A 34 -7.58 0.87 -7.92
CA VAL A 34 -6.49 0.95 -6.94
C VAL A 34 -6.86 1.89 -5.78
N ALA A 35 -7.33 3.10 -6.09
CA ALA A 35 -7.76 4.09 -5.10
C ALA A 35 -8.91 3.58 -4.20
N ALA A 36 -9.93 2.95 -4.78
CA ALA A 36 -11.07 2.40 -4.05
C ALA A 36 -10.67 1.25 -3.12
N ALA A 37 -9.80 0.35 -3.60
CA ALA A 37 -9.26 -0.76 -2.81
C ALA A 37 -8.37 -0.25 -1.67
N LEU A 38 -7.52 0.73 -1.94
CA LEU A 38 -6.70 1.39 -0.93
C LEU A 38 -7.56 2.09 0.14
N GLN A 39 -8.62 2.82 -0.25
CA GLN A 39 -9.54 3.44 0.71
C GLN A 39 -10.23 2.40 1.60
N LYS A 40 -10.70 1.28 1.04
CA LYS A 40 -11.28 0.17 1.81
C LYS A 40 -10.26 -0.38 2.82
N ALA A 41 -9.02 -0.56 2.39
CA ALA A 41 -7.95 -1.04 3.26
C ALA A 41 -7.65 -0.04 4.38
N CYS A 42 -7.51 1.25 4.07
CA CYS A 42 -7.28 2.31 5.04
C CYS A 42 -8.41 2.46 6.05
N ARG A 43 -9.67 2.34 5.63
CA ARG A 43 -10.84 2.36 6.53
C ARG A 43 -10.78 1.26 7.59
N LYS A 44 -10.19 0.11 7.25
CA LYS A 44 -10.03 -1.02 8.17
C LYS A 44 -9.00 -0.79 9.27
N LEU A 45 -8.13 0.21 9.12
CA LEU A 45 -7.07 0.52 10.08
C LEU A 45 -7.51 1.49 11.20
N GLY A 46 -8.77 1.94 11.20
CA GLY A 46 -9.31 2.89 12.17
C GLY A 46 -9.04 4.35 11.80
N ARG A 47 -9.58 5.32 12.57
CA ARG A 47 -9.55 6.75 12.21
C ARG A 47 -8.15 7.34 12.08
N THR A 48 -7.28 7.10 13.06
CA THR A 48 -5.96 7.75 13.13
C THR A 48 -5.01 7.19 12.08
N VAL A 49 -4.88 5.87 12.01
CA VAL A 49 -4.02 5.19 11.02
C VAL A 49 -4.62 5.30 9.62
N GLY A 50 -5.95 5.25 9.49
CA GLY A 50 -6.64 5.41 8.21
C GLY A 50 -6.36 6.75 7.53
N LYS A 51 -6.28 7.87 8.27
CA LYS A 51 -5.90 9.18 7.71
C LYS A 51 -4.46 9.21 7.18
N VAL A 52 -3.53 8.57 7.89
CA VAL A 52 -2.13 8.47 7.45
C VAL A 52 -2.04 7.56 6.22
N CYS A 53 -2.73 6.43 6.25
CA CYS A 53 -2.85 5.49 5.15
C CYS A 53 -3.36 6.22 3.91
N GLN A 54 -4.52 6.90 3.96
CA GLN A 54 -5.09 7.61 2.80
C GLN A 54 -4.11 8.62 2.18
N ARG A 55 -3.29 9.28 3.00
CA ARG A 55 -2.30 10.25 2.51
C ARG A 55 -1.13 9.58 1.78
N LEU A 56 -0.64 8.45 2.31
CA LEU A 56 0.39 7.62 1.67
C LEU A 56 -0.16 7.06 0.36
N VAL A 57 -1.28 6.37 0.46
CA VAL A 57 -2.06 5.81 -0.65
C VAL A 57 -2.26 6.82 -1.78
N LYS A 58 -2.73 8.03 -1.50
CA LYS A 58 -2.98 9.03 -2.53
C LYS A 58 -1.69 9.56 -3.16
N LYS A 59 -0.60 9.59 -2.39
CA LYS A 59 0.71 10.03 -2.87
C LYS A 59 1.39 8.97 -3.74
N TYR A 60 1.21 7.70 -3.39
CA TYR A 60 1.86 6.59 -4.07
C TYR A 60 0.94 5.82 -5.01
N GLN A 61 -0.31 6.25 -5.16
CA GLN A 61 -1.32 5.65 -6.03
C GLN A 61 -0.73 5.37 -7.40
N ASP A 62 -0.14 6.37 -8.05
CA ASP A 62 0.51 6.27 -9.36
C ASP A 62 1.54 5.15 -9.42
N GLN A 63 2.52 5.17 -8.51
CA GLN A 63 3.56 4.13 -8.43
C GLN A 63 2.98 2.74 -8.15
N ILE A 64 1.90 2.68 -7.36
CA ILE A 64 1.24 1.42 -7.04
C ILE A 64 0.51 0.89 -8.28
N SER A 65 -0.23 1.74 -9.01
CA SER A 65 -0.88 1.35 -10.25
C SER A 65 0.14 0.92 -11.30
N GLU A 66 1.20 1.71 -11.50
CA GLU A 66 2.26 1.38 -12.47
C GLU A 66 2.97 0.07 -12.11
N GLY A 67 3.32 -0.11 -10.83
CA GLY A 67 3.90 -1.37 -10.36
C GLY A 67 2.94 -2.56 -10.51
N LEU A 68 1.66 -2.38 -10.21
CA LEU A 68 0.67 -3.44 -10.40
C LEU A 68 0.50 -3.81 -11.89
N GLN A 69 0.45 -2.82 -12.79
CA GLN A 69 0.38 -3.02 -14.24
C GLN A 69 1.64 -3.68 -14.81
N ASN A 70 2.81 -3.38 -14.24
CA ASN A 70 4.06 -4.07 -14.57
C ASN A 70 4.17 -5.49 -13.98
N GLY A 71 3.21 -5.91 -13.15
CA GLY A 71 3.26 -7.20 -12.46
C GLY A 71 4.29 -7.23 -11.31
N ASP A 72 4.68 -6.08 -10.78
CA ASP A 72 5.62 -5.99 -9.66
C ASP A 72 5.07 -6.65 -8.40
N MET A 73 5.99 -7.22 -7.63
CA MET A 73 5.63 -7.79 -6.34
C MET A 73 5.25 -6.68 -5.34
N PRO A 74 4.24 -6.91 -4.50
CA PRO A 74 3.81 -5.94 -3.49
C PRO A 74 4.93 -5.55 -2.52
N GLN A 75 5.92 -6.42 -2.30
CA GLN A 75 7.09 -6.10 -1.49
C GLN A 75 8.03 -5.12 -2.18
N ASP A 76 8.20 -5.26 -3.50
CA ASP A 76 9.08 -4.40 -4.31
C ASP A 76 8.50 -2.98 -4.39
N ILE A 77 7.21 -2.87 -4.71
CA ILE A 77 6.48 -1.59 -4.72
C ILE A 77 6.60 -0.91 -3.34
N CYS A 78 6.44 -1.64 -2.23
CA CYS A 78 6.61 -1.07 -0.88
C CYS A 78 8.04 -0.62 -0.56
N THR A 79 9.03 -1.28 -1.16
CA THR A 79 10.45 -0.94 -1.00
C THR A 79 10.80 0.27 -1.87
N ALA A 80 10.30 0.33 -3.10
CA ALA A 80 10.41 1.47 -4.00
C ALA A 80 9.77 2.75 -3.43
N MET A 81 8.67 2.60 -2.67
CA MET A 81 8.05 3.71 -1.94
C MET A 81 8.82 4.13 -0.68
N GLY A 82 9.89 3.42 -0.30
CA GLY A 82 10.66 3.63 0.92
C GLY A 82 9.90 3.27 2.21
N ILE A 83 8.82 2.50 2.11
CA ILE A 83 8.00 2.06 3.25
C ILE A 83 8.63 0.84 3.92
N CYS A 84 9.07 -0.12 3.12
CA CYS A 84 9.97 -1.17 3.54
C CYS A 84 11.41 -0.68 3.37
N GLN A 85 12.25 -0.84 4.39
CA GLN A 85 13.70 -0.87 4.18
C GLN A 85 14.08 -2.33 3.97
N SER A 86 14.80 -2.58 2.89
CA SER A 86 15.43 -3.85 2.55
C SER A 86 16.43 -4.29 3.62
#